data_AF-A0A6J5Z615-F1
#
_entry.id   AF-A0A6J5Z615-F1
#
_cell.length_a   1.000
_cell.length_b   1.000
_cell.length_c   1.000
_cell.angle_alpha   90.00
_cell.angle_beta   90.00
_cell.angle_gamma   90.00
#
_symmetry.space_group_name_H-M   'P 1'
#
loop_
_entity.id
_entity.type
_entity.pdbx_description
1 polymer ?
#
loop_
_entity_poly.entity_id
_entity_poly.type
_entity_poly.pdbx_seq_one_letter_code
_entity_poly.pdbx_strand_id
1 'polypeptide(L)'
;MKKIFLPLLLLFTITAPHATAATPVVRVTDRPHVNFVGNFIDNDLATDLLPEGRLGALVSSFSSARKTWVIDPALIDEITLMANGYSVNGKEDKDGELAAQNWLARLKFSIGDNQVISLPYGNPDQLLAKRLAPSELRFYSAYGKTRLEGHLGRTVSTENGWGKGVSRLSYPLKALYSNNRRALTGLSTLTSAQEVLDLRARLAIVMNPELDKRAGAVFSYSASVAVKNATSKLRVSPGRYQLTSTNSKVPVTLINNFDTPTVVSVSLIPMNSRVQIEDIYNVELAAKSRQQISIDVSVVAPGTTLVYAQFVNSKGQLVGEQSELNLNATIIDSRVAWFTTGAAVLLFVGAIAQSVRRIRRSRNEK
;
A
#
# COMPACT_ATOMS: atom_id res chain seq x y z
N MET A 1 66.11 72.76 5.09
CA MET A 1 65.24 72.06 4.12
C MET A 1 65.89 70.74 3.71
N LYS A 2 65.34 69.59 4.12
CA LYS A 2 65.52 68.28 3.49
C LYS A 2 64.41 67.37 4.06
N LYS A 3 63.34 67.19 3.29
CA LYS A 3 62.21 66.31 3.63
C LYS A 3 62.60 64.89 3.24
N ILE A 4 62.67 63.97 4.20
CA ILE A 4 62.86 62.54 3.94
C ILE A 4 61.46 61.94 3.82
N PHE A 5 61.11 61.48 2.61
CA PHE A 5 59.90 60.71 2.34
C PHE A 5 60.18 59.24 2.70
N LEU A 6 59.42 58.69 3.65
CA LEU A 6 59.42 57.27 3.98
C LEU A 6 58.23 56.61 3.26
N PRO A 7 58.43 55.61 2.38
CA PRO A 7 57.31 54.91 1.76
C PRO A 7 56.72 53.91 2.76
N LEU A 8 55.42 54.05 3.02
CA LEU A 8 54.62 53.11 3.80
C LEU A 8 54.40 51.83 2.98
N LEU A 9 55.07 50.74 3.35
CA LEU A 9 54.89 49.43 2.74
C LEU A 9 53.61 48.79 3.32
N LEU A 10 52.50 48.86 2.59
CA LEU A 10 51.27 48.13 2.91
C LEU A 10 51.47 46.63 2.63
N LEU A 11 51.65 45.83 3.68
CA LEU A 11 51.59 44.37 3.61
C LEU A 11 50.13 43.94 3.40
N PHE A 12 49.77 43.57 2.16
CA PHE A 12 48.55 42.83 1.89
C PHE A 12 48.77 41.36 2.32
N THR A 13 48.24 40.96 3.47
CA THR A 13 48.12 39.54 3.82
C THR A 13 47.03 38.93 2.97
N ILE A 14 47.42 38.24 1.89
CA ILE A 14 46.53 37.38 1.14
C ILE A 14 46.22 36.16 2.03
N THR A 15 45.08 36.17 2.71
CA THR A 15 44.55 34.97 3.35
C THR A 15 44.17 34.00 2.24
N ALA A 16 45.03 33.02 1.95
CA ALA A 16 44.67 31.92 1.07
C ALA A 16 43.40 31.26 1.62
N PRO A 17 42.39 30.97 0.78
CA PRO A 17 41.22 30.24 1.23
C PRO A 17 41.69 28.89 1.80
N HIS A 18 41.38 28.63 3.07
CA HIS A 18 41.60 27.32 3.66
C HIS A 18 40.76 26.31 2.89
N ALA A 19 41.43 25.45 2.11
CA ALA A 19 40.79 24.30 1.49
C ALA A 19 40.41 23.30 2.60
N THR A 20 39.16 23.32 3.04
CA THR A 20 38.64 22.30 3.94
C THR A 20 38.62 20.98 3.18
N ALA A 21 39.45 20.02 3.58
CA ALA A 21 39.39 18.67 3.02
C ALA A 21 37.96 18.10 3.21
N ALA A 22 37.42 17.43 2.19
CA ALA A 22 36.10 16.82 2.27
C ALA A 22 36.06 15.82 3.44
N THR A 23 35.05 15.91 4.31
CA THR A 23 34.87 14.95 5.40
C THR A 23 34.68 13.55 4.81
N PRO A 24 35.40 12.53 5.30
CA PRO A 24 35.24 11.16 4.82
C PRO A 24 33.81 10.69 5.03
N VAL A 25 33.23 10.07 4.00
CA VAL A 25 31.85 9.57 4.00
C VAL A 25 31.83 8.07 4.29
N VAL A 26 31.19 7.67 5.38
CA VAL A 26 30.95 6.26 5.72
C VAL A 26 29.54 5.90 5.28
N ARG A 27 29.41 4.86 4.44
CA ARG A 27 28.12 4.44 3.86
C ARG A 27 27.70 3.12 4.46
N VAL A 28 26.55 3.12 5.12
CA VAL A 28 25.94 1.95 5.73
C VAL A 28 24.72 1.58 4.87
N THR A 29 24.99 0.81 3.82
CA THR A 29 23.99 0.35 2.84
C THR A 29 24.24 -1.13 2.53
N ASP A 30 23.18 -1.81 2.11
CA ASP A 30 23.23 -3.19 1.64
C ASP A 30 22.07 -3.49 0.68
N ARG A 31 22.10 -4.68 0.08
CA ARG A 31 20.94 -5.31 -0.52
C ARG A 31 19.93 -5.67 0.57
N PRO A 32 18.63 -5.68 0.27
CA PRO A 32 17.62 -6.17 1.21
C PRO A 32 17.78 -7.67 1.50
N HIS A 33 17.61 -8.05 2.76
CA HIS A 33 17.62 -9.44 3.23
C HIS A 33 16.23 -9.92 3.70
N VAL A 34 15.24 -9.02 3.80
CA VAL A 34 13.88 -9.36 4.23
C VAL A 34 12.87 -9.17 3.09
N ASN A 35 12.17 -10.23 2.71
CA ASN A 35 11.14 -10.16 1.67
C ASN A 35 9.91 -9.33 2.12
N PHE A 36 9.05 -8.95 1.18
CA PHE A 36 7.90 -8.07 1.48
C PHE A 36 6.86 -8.66 2.44
N VAL A 37 6.95 -9.94 2.76
CA VAL A 37 6.09 -10.66 3.71
C VAL A 37 6.68 -10.72 5.12
N GLY A 38 7.93 -10.25 5.31
CA GLY A 38 8.58 -10.15 6.62
C GLY A 38 9.59 -11.25 6.93
N ASN A 39 9.89 -12.16 6.00
CA ASN A 39 10.82 -13.26 6.23
C ASN A 39 12.22 -12.95 5.68
N PHE A 40 13.25 -13.34 6.42
CA PHE A 40 14.63 -13.33 5.93
C PHE A 40 14.80 -14.36 4.80
N ILE A 41 15.44 -13.95 3.71
CA ILE A 41 15.62 -14.80 2.50
C ILE A 41 16.98 -15.52 2.48
N ASP A 42 17.93 -15.04 3.28
CA ASP A 42 19.26 -15.58 3.44
C ASP A 42 19.83 -15.15 4.81
N ASN A 43 21.05 -15.60 5.11
CA ASN A 43 21.74 -15.30 6.36
C ASN A 43 23.05 -14.53 6.14
N ASP A 44 23.25 -13.94 4.97
CA ASP A 44 24.53 -13.29 4.62
C ASP A 44 24.77 -12.06 5.51
N LEU A 45 23.69 -11.35 5.86
CA LEU A 45 23.74 -10.18 6.73
C LEU A 45 24.37 -10.51 8.10
N ALA A 46 24.14 -11.70 8.66
CA ALA A 46 24.76 -12.10 9.92
C ALA A 46 26.29 -12.12 9.84
N THR A 47 26.83 -12.58 8.69
CA THR A 47 28.28 -12.61 8.44
C THR A 47 28.83 -11.20 8.23
N ASP A 48 28.10 -10.34 7.51
CA ASP A 48 28.51 -8.96 7.24
C ASP A 48 28.57 -8.09 8.52
N LEU A 49 27.78 -8.42 9.53
CA LEU A 49 27.73 -7.72 10.83
C LEU A 49 28.87 -8.08 11.78
N LEU A 50 29.56 -9.21 11.56
CA LEU A 50 30.73 -9.60 12.36
C LEU A 50 31.85 -8.55 12.25
N PRO A 51 32.73 -8.41 13.25
CA PRO A 51 33.78 -7.38 13.27
C PRO A 51 34.65 -7.32 12.00
N GLU A 52 34.97 -8.47 11.43
CA GLU A 52 35.72 -8.66 10.19
C GLU A 52 34.85 -8.59 8.92
N GLY A 53 33.52 -8.64 9.09
CA GLY A 53 32.54 -8.50 8.03
C GLY A 53 32.49 -7.09 7.46
N ARG A 54 31.88 -6.95 6.28
CA ARG A 54 31.85 -5.69 5.52
C ARG A 54 31.23 -4.54 6.32
N LEU A 55 30.09 -4.79 6.99
CA LEU A 55 29.40 -3.78 7.80
C LEU A 55 30.04 -3.63 9.17
N GLY A 56 30.56 -4.70 9.77
CA GLY A 56 31.28 -4.63 11.04
C GLY A 56 32.57 -3.83 10.97
N ALA A 57 33.31 -3.93 9.85
CA ALA A 57 34.52 -3.14 9.62
C ALA A 57 34.24 -1.61 9.63
N LEU A 58 33.07 -1.17 9.16
CA LEU A 58 32.68 0.24 9.14
C LEU A 58 32.55 0.84 10.55
N VAL A 59 32.03 0.04 11.49
CA VAL A 59 31.78 0.47 12.87
C VAL A 59 32.89 0.08 13.84
N SER A 60 33.93 -0.61 13.37
CA SER A 60 35.10 -1.03 14.17
C SER A 60 36.26 -0.02 14.15
N SER A 61 36.22 0.98 13.27
CA SER A 61 37.25 2.02 13.18
C SER A 61 37.01 3.14 14.21
N PHE A 62 37.74 3.07 15.32
CA PHE A 62 37.78 4.12 16.35
C PHE A 62 38.75 5.24 15.96
N SER A 63 38.37 6.04 14.96
CA SER A 63 39.08 7.27 14.60
C SER A 63 38.34 8.48 15.14
N SER A 64 39.06 9.42 15.75
CA SER A 64 38.54 10.71 16.21
C SER A 64 38.31 11.71 15.06
N ALA A 65 38.67 11.36 13.82
CA ALA A 65 38.42 12.21 12.65
C ALA A 65 36.90 12.35 12.40
N ARG A 66 36.45 13.58 12.13
CA ARG A 66 35.06 13.84 11.75
C ARG A 66 34.70 13.08 10.48
N LYS A 67 33.55 12.41 10.50
CA LYS A 67 33.00 11.63 9.39
C LYS A 67 31.57 12.09 9.09
N THR A 68 31.10 11.86 7.88
CA THR A 68 29.67 11.97 7.55
C THR A 68 29.13 10.56 7.34
N TRP A 69 28.15 10.17 8.14
CA TRP A 69 27.49 8.87 8.04
C TRP A 69 26.30 8.98 7.10
N VAL A 70 26.24 8.11 6.10
CA VAL A 70 25.13 8.01 5.16
C VAL A 70 24.53 6.63 5.30
N ILE A 71 23.31 6.55 5.83
CA ILE A 71 22.73 5.30 6.33
C ILE A 71 21.42 5.01 5.60
N ASP A 72 21.26 3.77 5.12
CA ASP A 72 19.96 3.26 4.70
C ASP A 72 19.11 2.85 5.91
N PRO A 73 17.99 3.52 6.19
CA PRO A 73 17.13 3.18 7.31
C PRO A 73 16.51 1.78 7.21
N ALA A 74 16.32 1.25 6.00
CA ALA A 74 15.76 -0.09 5.82
C ALA A 74 16.73 -1.17 6.30
N LEU A 75 18.03 -0.99 6.07
CA LEU A 75 19.06 -1.88 6.61
C LEU A 75 19.06 -1.87 8.13
N ILE A 76 18.91 -0.70 8.76
CA ILE A 76 18.83 -0.61 10.23
C ILE A 76 17.57 -1.30 10.76
N ASP A 77 16.45 -1.21 10.04
CA ASP A 77 15.23 -1.98 10.34
C ASP A 77 15.48 -3.49 10.29
N GLU A 78 16.15 -4.00 9.24
CA GLU A 78 16.48 -5.43 9.11
C GLU A 78 17.42 -5.91 10.23
N ILE A 79 18.47 -5.15 10.56
CA ILE A 79 19.38 -5.49 11.65
C ILE A 79 18.65 -5.46 13.01
N THR A 80 17.73 -4.52 13.20
CA THR A 80 16.88 -4.47 14.41
C THR A 80 15.94 -5.67 14.50
N LEU A 81 15.38 -6.13 13.36
CA LEU A 81 14.61 -7.37 13.31
C LEU A 81 15.46 -8.58 13.70
N MET A 82 16.71 -8.69 13.20
CA MET A 82 17.63 -9.75 13.61
C MET A 82 17.93 -9.71 15.11
N ALA A 83 18.17 -8.52 15.66
CA ALA A 83 18.50 -8.32 17.07
C ALA A 83 17.36 -8.69 18.04
N ASN A 84 16.11 -8.74 17.56
CA ASN A 84 14.94 -9.16 18.33
C ASN A 84 14.64 -10.68 18.22
N GLY A 85 15.53 -11.43 17.58
CA GLY A 85 15.34 -12.84 17.26
C GLY A 85 14.76 -13.03 15.86
N TYR A 86 15.42 -13.87 15.06
CA TYR A 86 15.02 -14.15 13.69
C TYR A 86 15.29 -15.61 13.31
N SER A 87 14.72 -16.02 12.19
CA SER A 87 14.97 -17.34 11.60
C SER A 87 15.11 -17.22 10.09
N VAL A 88 15.89 -18.13 9.52
CA VAL A 88 16.02 -18.32 8.08
C VAL A 88 15.57 -19.74 7.76
N ASN A 89 14.58 -19.88 6.88
CA ASN A 89 13.98 -21.18 6.54
C ASN A 89 13.51 -21.99 7.77
N GLY A 90 12.98 -21.31 8.79
CA GLY A 90 12.47 -21.93 10.01
C GLY A 90 13.54 -22.35 11.02
N LYS A 91 14.82 -22.07 10.76
CA LYS A 91 15.90 -22.30 11.71
C LYS A 91 16.31 -20.99 12.37
N GLU A 92 16.24 -20.93 13.69
CA GLU A 92 16.75 -19.79 14.47
C GLU A 92 18.27 -19.68 14.37
N ASP A 93 18.77 -18.44 14.42
CA ASP A 93 20.20 -18.14 14.47
C ASP A 93 20.49 -17.17 15.61
N LYS A 94 20.95 -17.72 16.74
CA LYS A 94 21.28 -16.96 17.95
C LYS A 94 22.61 -16.22 17.85
N ASP A 95 23.54 -16.71 17.03
CA ASP A 95 24.82 -16.05 16.83
C ASP A 95 24.63 -14.79 15.98
N GLY A 96 23.79 -14.88 14.94
CA GLY A 96 23.38 -13.73 14.15
C GLY A 96 22.57 -12.70 14.93
N GLU A 97 21.70 -13.14 15.87
CA GLU A 97 20.95 -12.26 16.78
C GLU A 97 21.93 -11.44 17.64
N LEU A 98 22.91 -12.11 18.25
CA LEU A 98 23.94 -11.48 19.06
C LEU A 98 24.85 -10.55 18.23
N ALA A 99 25.21 -10.96 17.01
CA ALA A 99 25.99 -10.13 16.09
C ALA A 99 25.25 -8.81 15.77
N ALA A 100 23.95 -8.88 15.50
CA ALA A 100 23.12 -7.71 15.23
C ALA A 100 23.01 -6.77 16.45
N GLN A 101 22.78 -7.30 17.65
CA GLN A 101 22.76 -6.52 18.90
C GLN A 101 24.08 -5.77 19.12
N ASN A 102 25.21 -6.49 18.99
CA ASN A 102 26.55 -5.92 19.14
C ASN A 102 26.83 -4.85 18.08
N TRP A 103 26.44 -5.10 16.82
CA TRP A 103 26.66 -4.17 15.73
C TRP A 103 25.85 -2.87 15.91
N LEU A 104 24.58 -2.93 16.33
CA LEU A 104 23.76 -1.74 16.58
C LEU A 104 24.35 -0.87 17.70
N ALA A 105 24.86 -1.49 18.77
CA ALA A 105 25.55 -0.79 19.85
C ALA A 105 26.82 -0.08 19.34
N ARG A 106 27.62 -0.78 18.53
CA ARG A 106 28.84 -0.23 17.91
C ARG A 106 28.53 0.90 16.93
N LEU A 107 27.46 0.79 16.13
CA LEU A 107 27.03 1.85 15.23
C LEU A 107 26.76 3.14 15.99
N LYS A 108 25.94 3.09 17.06
CA LYS A 108 25.62 4.26 17.88
C LYS A 108 26.87 4.91 18.47
N PHE A 109 27.77 4.09 19.01
CA PHE A 109 29.04 4.56 19.56
C PHE A 109 29.93 5.23 18.49
N SER A 110 30.09 4.60 17.33
CA SER A 110 30.94 5.08 16.23
C SER A 110 30.38 6.31 15.52
N ILE A 111 29.06 6.50 15.51
CA ILE A 111 28.44 7.74 15.04
C ILE A 111 28.80 8.90 15.98
N GLY A 112 28.66 8.75 17.30
CA GLY A 112 28.93 9.82 18.26
C GLY A 112 28.18 11.11 17.89
N ASP A 113 28.88 12.24 17.83
CA ASP A 113 28.33 13.55 17.42
C ASP A 113 28.47 13.84 15.91
N ASN A 114 28.94 12.87 15.12
CA ASN A 114 29.10 13.06 13.68
C ASN A 114 27.77 13.36 12.99
N GLN A 115 27.86 13.95 11.80
CA GLN A 115 26.69 14.19 10.95
C GLN A 115 26.15 12.86 10.43
N VAL A 116 24.83 12.70 10.49
CA VAL A 116 24.11 11.55 9.93
C VAL A 116 23.15 12.03 8.86
N ILE A 117 23.23 11.41 7.69
CA ILE A 117 22.36 11.64 6.55
C ILE A 117 21.57 10.36 6.32
N SER A 118 20.25 10.46 6.48
CA SER A 118 19.32 9.40 6.13
C SER A 118 19.16 9.34 4.61
N LEU A 119 19.37 8.16 4.04
CA LEU A 119 18.92 7.86 2.69
C LEU A 119 17.39 7.68 2.66
N PRO A 120 16.75 7.77 1.48
CA PRO A 120 15.38 7.30 1.32
C PRO A 120 15.30 5.81 1.69
N TYR A 121 14.24 5.44 2.38
CA TYR A 121 14.03 4.07 2.88
C TYR A 121 14.26 3.02 1.78
N GLY A 122 15.15 2.05 2.01
CA GLY A 122 15.44 0.96 1.07
C GLY A 122 16.45 1.32 -0.02
N ASN A 123 17.12 2.47 0.12
CA ASN A 123 18.14 3.00 -0.80
C ASN A 123 17.77 2.84 -2.30
N PRO A 124 16.60 3.34 -2.75
CA PRO A 124 16.22 3.26 -4.15
C PRO A 124 17.18 4.09 -5.02
N ASP A 125 17.36 3.68 -6.28
CA ASP A 125 17.88 4.57 -7.33
C ASP A 125 17.02 5.84 -7.39
N GLN A 126 17.56 6.94 -6.86
CA GLN A 126 16.81 8.18 -6.68
C GLN A 126 16.43 8.84 -8.01
N LEU A 127 17.23 8.64 -9.08
CA LEU A 127 16.91 9.16 -10.40
C LEU A 127 15.72 8.40 -11.00
N LEU A 128 15.72 7.06 -10.87
CA LEU A 128 14.60 6.25 -11.29
C LEU A 128 13.34 6.55 -10.46
N ALA A 129 13.46 6.60 -9.14
CA ALA A 129 12.35 6.91 -8.24
C ALA A 129 11.76 8.30 -8.52
N LYS A 130 12.61 9.32 -8.76
CA LYS A 130 12.16 10.66 -9.15
C LYS A 130 11.42 10.67 -10.48
N ARG A 131 11.88 9.88 -11.46
CA ARG A 131 11.24 9.76 -12.78
C ARG A 131 9.89 9.05 -12.71
N LEU A 132 9.79 7.97 -11.95
CA LEU A 132 8.56 7.20 -11.82
C LEU A 132 7.54 7.87 -10.90
N ALA A 133 8.00 8.46 -9.80
CA ALA A 133 7.20 8.76 -8.62
C ALA A 133 7.81 9.88 -7.74
N PRO A 134 7.87 11.15 -8.18
CA PRO A 134 8.55 12.21 -7.43
C PRO A 134 7.93 12.47 -6.05
N SER A 135 6.62 12.28 -5.88
CA SER A 135 5.96 12.35 -4.58
C SER A 135 6.35 11.21 -3.65
N GLU A 136 6.55 10.00 -4.19
CA GLU A 136 6.98 8.85 -3.40
C GLU A 136 8.42 8.98 -2.94
N LEU A 137 9.32 9.52 -3.77
CA LEU A 137 10.70 9.75 -3.33
C LEU A 137 10.75 10.67 -2.10
N ARG A 138 9.91 11.71 -2.05
CA ARG A 138 9.77 12.57 -0.86
C ARG A 138 9.23 11.78 0.33
N PHE A 139 8.22 10.94 0.11
CA PHE A 139 7.67 10.07 1.15
C PHE A 139 8.72 9.08 1.68
N TYR A 140 9.47 8.38 0.83
CA TYR A 140 10.54 7.46 1.23
C TYR A 140 11.65 8.15 2.02
N SER A 141 11.98 9.39 1.66
CA SER A 141 12.97 10.21 2.38
C SER A 141 12.46 10.62 3.76
N ALA A 142 11.22 11.11 3.85
CA ALA A 142 10.61 11.51 5.12
C ALA A 142 10.40 10.31 6.05
N TYR A 143 9.87 9.21 5.52
CA TYR A 143 9.68 7.96 6.25
C TYR A 143 11.01 7.40 6.75
N GLY A 144 12.02 7.31 5.86
CA GLY A 144 13.36 6.85 6.21
C GLY A 144 14.01 7.69 7.31
N LYS A 145 13.87 9.02 7.24
CA LYS A 145 14.32 9.94 8.29
C LYS A 145 13.72 9.58 9.65
N THR A 146 12.39 9.52 9.73
CA THR A 146 11.69 9.23 10.98
C THR A 146 12.11 7.87 11.56
N ARG A 147 12.26 6.84 10.72
CA ARG A 147 12.74 5.52 11.16
C ARG A 147 14.15 5.59 11.73
N LEU A 148 15.07 6.23 11.02
CA LEU A 148 16.47 6.32 11.45
C LEU A 148 16.63 7.16 12.73
N GLU A 149 15.88 8.26 12.86
CA GLU A 149 15.85 9.05 14.09
C GLU A 149 15.35 8.22 15.28
N GLY A 150 14.30 7.41 15.08
CA GLY A 150 13.80 6.48 16.09
C GLY A 150 14.85 5.46 16.54
N HIS A 151 15.60 4.89 15.59
CA HIS A 151 16.67 3.93 15.91
C HIS A 151 17.85 4.55 16.63
N LEU A 152 18.29 5.73 16.19
CA LEU A 152 19.48 6.39 16.72
C LEU A 152 19.20 7.22 17.97
N GLY A 153 17.94 7.59 18.24
CA GLY A 153 17.57 8.47 19.35
C GLY A 153 18.07 9.91 19.19
N ARG A 154 18.34 10.35 17.96
CA ARG A 154 18.82 11.70 17.62
C ARG A 154 18.33 12.15 16.26
N THR A 155 18.33 13.45 16.03
CA THR A 155 17.95 14.03 14.73
C THR A 155 18.96 13.69 13.64
N VAL A 156 18.49 13.49 12.42
CA VAL A 156 19.31 13.27 11.23
C VAL A 156 18.93 14.22 10.10
N SER A 157 19.84 14.43 9.14
CA SER A 157 19.57 15.22 7.95
C SER A 157 19.07 14.32 6.81
N THR A 158 18.31 14.91 5.89
CA THR A 158 17.92 14.25 4.62
C THR A 158 18.25 15.17 3.47
N GLU A 159 19.00 14.66 2.51
CA GLU A 159 19.36 15.37 1.30
C GLU A 159 19.28 14.43 0.09
N ASN A 160 18.71 14.89 -1.01
CA ASN A 160 18.70 14.13 -2.25
C ASN A 160 20.11 14.09 -2.86
N GLY A 161 20.44 13.02 -3.59
CA GLY A 161 21.73 12.88 -4.27
C GLY A 161 22.81 12.17 -3.47
N TRP A 162 22.55 11.83 -2.21
CA TRP A 162 23.46 11.00 -1.43
C TRP A 162 23.39 9.51 -1.78
N GLY A 163 22.31 9.04 -2.40
CA GLY A 163 22.21 7.66 -2.91
C GLY A 163 23.17 7.43 -4.08
N LYS A 164 23.74 6.22 -4.16
CA LYS A 164 24.66 5.82 -5.24
C LYS A 164 24.14 4.58 -5.95
N GLY A 165 24.45 4.48 -7.24
CA GLY A 165 24.14 3.30 -8.06
C GLY A 165 22.96 3.52 -9.01
N VAL A 166 22.78 2.58 -9.93
CA VAL A 166 21.71 2.59 -10.93
C VAL A 166 20.92 1.29 -10.80
N SER A 167 19.60 1.41 -10.71
CA SER A 167 18.71 0.25 -10.58
C SER A 167 18.72 -0.59 -11.86
N ARG A 168 18.79 -1.92 -11.68
CA ARG A 168 18.65 -2.90 -12.77
C ARG A 168 17.20 -3.33 -13.01
N LEU A 169 16.23 -2.62 -12.43
CA LEU A 169 14.80 -2.93 -12.55
C LEU A 169 14.35 -2.87 -14.02
N SER A 170 13.79 -3.98 -14.51
CA SER A 170 13.35 -4.11 -15.90
C SER A 170 12.06 -3.31 -16.16
N TYR A 171 11.75 -3.05 -17.43
CA TYR A 171 10.56 -2.28 -17.81
C TYR A 171 9.24 -2.91 -17.30
N PRO A 172 8.98 -4.22 -17.45
CA PRO A 172 7.78 -4.84 -16.88
C PRO A 172 7.67 -4.67 -15.36
N LEU A 173 8.79 -4.72 -14.64
CA LEU A 173 8.79 -4.57 -13.19
C LEU A 173 8.59 -3.11 -12.74
N LYS A 174 8.96 -2.11 -13.56
CA LYS A 174 8.58 -0.70 -13.32
C LYS A 174 7.07 -0.49 -13.40
N ALA A 175 6.40 -1.17 -14.34
CA ALA A 175 4.94 -1.15 -14.43
C ALA A 175 4.31 -1.81 -13.20
N LEU A 176 4.87 -2.94 -12.75
CA LEU A 176 4.42 -3.64 -11.53
C LEU A 176 4.57 -2.75 -10.28
N TYR A 177 5.72 -2.10 -10.10
CA TYR A 177 5.92 -1.08 -9.06
C TYR A 177 4.87 0.03 -9.14
N SER A 178 4.60 0.56 -10.34
CA SER A 178 3.64 1.65 -10.54
C SER A 178 2.21 1.26 -10.14
N ASN A 179 1.80 0.01 -10.43
CA ASN A 179 0.51 -0.53 -10.03
C ASN A 179 0.43 -0.73 -8.51
N ASN A 180 1.43 -1.36 -7.90
CA ASN A 180 1.51 -1.56 -6.46
C ASN A 180 1.49 -0.23 -5.70
N ARG A 181 2.27 0.75 -6.16
CA ARG A 181 2.28 2.11 -5.62
C ARG A 181 0.90 2.76 -5.70
N ARG A 182 0.20 2.67 -6.83
CA ARG A 182 -1.15 3.25 -6.99
C ARG A 182 -2.12 2.63 -5.99
N ALA A 183 -2.08 1.31 -5.84
CA ALA A 183 -2.91 0.59 -4.89
C ALA A 183 -2.66 1.05 -3.45
N LEU A 184 -1.40 1.12 -3.00
CA LEU A 184 -1.08 1.56 -1.63
C LEU A 184 -1.30 3.05 -1.40
N THR A 185 -1.08 3.90 -2.42
CA THR A 185 -1.38 5.33 -2.31
C THR A 185 -2.87 5.53 -2.13
N GLY A 186 -3.71 4.86 -2.93
CA GLY A 186 -5.15 4.87 -2.77
C GLY A 186 -5.57 4.34 -1.39
N LEU A 187 -5.04 3.19 -0.98
CA LEU A 187 -5.35 2.59 0.32
C LEU A 187 -4.97 3.51 1.49
N SER A 188 -3.82 4.18 1.42
CA SER A 188 -3.37 5.15 2.44
C SER A 188 -4.23 6.41 2.53
N THR A 189 -5.15 6.63 1.58
CA THR A 189 -6.17 7.70 1.71
C THR A 189 -7.40 7.27 2.48
N LEU A 190 -7.62 5.97 2.67
CA LEU A 190 -8.77 5.42 3.40
C LEU A 190 -8.40 5.03 4.84
N THR A 191 -7.22 4.44 5.02
CA THR A 191 -6.76 3.93 6.32
C THR A 191 -5.47 4.59 6.79
N SER A 192 -5.36 4.78 8.10
CA SER A 192 -4.14 5.23 8.79
C SER A 192 -3.31 4.05 9.35
N ALA A 193 -3.60 2.81 8.95
CA ALA A 193 -2.88 1.64 9.45
C ALA A 193 -1.37 1.73 9.13
N GLN A 194 -0.54 1.58 10.17
CA GLN A 194 0.91 1.68 10.04
C GLN A 194 1.47 0.67 9.04
N GLU A 195 0.91 -0.55 8.98
CA GLU A 195 1.34 -1.57 8.03
C GLU A 195 1.21 -1.13 6.55
N VAL A 196 0.26 -0.24 6.21
CA VAL A 196 0.11 0.29 4.85
C VAL A 196 1.20 1.31 4.55
N LEU A 197 1.55 2.16 5.52
CA LEU A 197 2.64 3.12 5.40
C LEU A 197 3.99 2.41 5.28
N ASP A 198 4.22 1.40 6.12
CA ASP A 198 5.43 0.58 6.11
C ASP A 198 5.57 -0.13 4.75
N LEU A 199 4.51 -0.81 4.30
CA LEU A 199 4.52 -1.51 3.02
C LEU A 199 4.72 -0.55 1.83
N ARG A 200 4.13 0.65 1.89
CA ARG A 200 4.34 1.69 0.87
C ARG A 200 5.80 2.14 0.83
N ALA A 201 6.43 2.35 1.99
CA ALA A 201 7.84 2.74 2.07
C ALA A 201 8.74 1.64 1.52
N ARG A 202 8.44 0.37 1.86
CA ARG A 202 9.18 -0.79 1.38
C ARG A 202 9.16 -0.93 -0.15
N LEU A 203 8.15 -0.42 -0.87
CA LEU A 203 8.15 -0.45 -2.33
C LEU A 203 9.40 0.19 -2.97
N ALA A 204 10.09 1.08 -2.25
CA ALA A 204 11.37 1.64 -2.69
C ALA A 204 12.46 0.57 -2.90
N ILE A 205 12.44 -0.51 -2.11
CA ILE A 205 13.44 -1.58 -2.12
C ILE A 205 13.59 -2.20 -3.52
N VAL A 206 12.51 -2.33 -4.30
CA VAL A 206 12.58 -2.91 -5.66
C VAL A 206 13.44 -2.08 -6.62
N MET A 207 13.72 -0.82 -6.28
CA MET A 207 14.59 0.08 -7.04
C MET A 207 16.02 0.14 -6.46
N ASN A 208 16.35 -0.64 -5.43
CA ASN A 208 17.69 -0.66 -4.85
C ASN A 208 18.73 -1.09 -5.91
N PRO A 209 19.83 -0.34 -6.09
CA PRO A 209 20.82 -0.60 -7.14
C PRO A 209 21.73 -1.81 -6.87
N GLU A 210 21.77 -2.30 -5.63
CA GLU A 210 22.52 -3.50 -5.25
C GLU A 210 21.77 -4.79 -5.62
N LEU A 211 20.48 -4.69 -5.98
CA LEU A 211 19.74 -5.81 -6.55
C LEU A 211 20.21 -6.14 -7.97
N ASP A 212 20.52 -7.41 -8.19
CA ASP A 212 20.66 -7.96 -9.54
C ASP A 212 19.28 -8.14 -10.21
N LYS A 213 19.26 -8.57 -11.47
CA LYS A 213 18.00 -8.73 -12.23
C LYS A 213 17.09 -9.80 -11.62
N ARG A 214 17.66 -10.88 -11.08
CA ARG A 214 16.90 -12.01 -10.51
C ARG A 214 16.31 -11.61 -9.17
N ALA A 215 17.13 -11.06 -8.27
CA ALA A 215 16.70 -10.54 -6.99
C ALA A 215 15.64 -9.43 -7.16
N GLY A 216 15.88 -8.49 -8.08
CA GLY A 216 14.90 -7.45 -8.43
C GLY A 216 13.54 -8.00 -8.85
N ALA A 217 13.50 -9.11 -9.61
CA ALA A 217 12.26 -9.81 -9.93
C ALA A 217 11.59 -10.44 -8.71
N VAL A 218 12.35 -11.19 -7.89
CA VAL A 218 11.86 -11.83 -6.66
C VAL A 218 11.22 -10.81 -5.71
N PHE A 219 11.91 -9.70 -5.44
CA PHE A 219 11.39 -8.63 -4.60
C PHE A 219 10.15 -7.95 -5.20
N SER A 220 10.11 -7.75 -6.51
CA SER A 220 8.94 -7.15 -7.18
C SER A 220 7.70 -8.04 -7.11
N TYR A 221 7.85 -9.36 -7.28
CA TYR A 221 6.74 -10.30 -7.12
C TYR A 221 6.31 -10.42 -5.66
N SER A 222 7.26 -10.51 -4.72
CA SER A 222 6.97 -10.50 -3.29
C SER A 222 6.22 -9.24 -2.86
N ALA A 223 6.61 -8.06 -3.37
CA ALA A 223 5.91 -6.80 -3.15
C ALA A 223 4.46 -6.87 -3.62
N SER A 224 4.22 -7.47 -4.78
CA SER A 224 2.88 -7.60 -5.36
C SER A 224 1.98 -8.51 -4.52
N VAL A 225 2.54 -9.59 -3.98
CA VAL A 225 1.84 -10.47 -3.04
C VAL A 225 1.49 -9.72 -1.75
N ALA A 226 2.44 -9.00 -1.16
CA ALA A 226 2.19 -8.23 0.06
C ALA A 226 1.16 -7.11 -0.15
N VAL A 227 1.23 -6.39 -1.28
CA VAL A 227 0.25 -5.36 -1.66
C VAL A 227 -1.13 -5.97 -1.81
N LYS A 228 -1.26 -7.09 -2.52
CA LYS A 228 -2.54 -7.79 -2.67
C LYS A 228 -3.12 -8.19 -1.32
N ASN A 229 -2.30 -8.75 -0.44
CA ASN A 229 -2.72 -9.11 0.91
C ASN A 229 -3.22 -7.89 1.69
N ALA A 230 -2.49 -6.77 1.65
CA ALA A 230 -2.90 -5.52 2.30
C ALA A 230 -4.20 -4.97 1.71
N THR A 231 -4.34 -4.90 0.38
CA THR A 231 -5.57 -4.39 -0.26
C THR A 231 -6.79 -5.27 0.00
N SER A 232 -6.60 -6.58 0.18
CA SER A 232 -7.69 -7.50 0.50
C SER A 232 -8.26 -7.35 1.91
N LYS A 233 -7.56 -6.63 2.80
CA LYS A 233 -8.01 -6.36 4.18
C LYS A 233 -9.16 -5.36 4.24
N LEU A 234 -9.25 -4.44 3.28
CA LEU A 234 -10.34 -3.49 3.16
C LEU A 234 -11.05 -3.72 1.83
N ARG A 235 -12.19 -4.41 1.88
CA ARG A 235 -12.97 -4.76 0.68
C ARG A 235 -14.46 -4.83 0.91
N VAL A 236 -15.20 -4.81 -0.19
CA VAL A 236 -16.60 -5.23 -0.23
C VAL A 236 -16.63 -6.76 -0.33
N SER A 237 -17.59 -7.43 0.31
CA SER A 237 -17.78 -8.86 0.12
C SER A 237 -18.51 -9.11 -1.21
N PRO A 238 -18.05 -10.05 -2.06
CA PRO A 238 -18.83 -10.48 -3.21
C PRO A 238 -20.14 -11.14 -2.75
N GLY A 239 -21.15 -11.14 -3.61
CA GLY A 239 -22.48 -11.64 -3.27
C GLY A 239 -23.32 -12.05 -4.47
N ARG A 240 -24.35 -12.84 -4.21
CA ARG A 240 -25.39 -13.23 -5.18
C ARG A 240 -26.76 -12.99 -4.56
N TYR A 241 -27.64 -12.29 -5.25
CA TYR A 241 -28.93 -11.86 -4.72
C TYR A 241 -30.06 -12.08 -5.71
N GLN A 242 -31.18 -12.56 -5.20
CA GLN A 242 -32.42 -12.72 -5.95
C GLN A 242 -33.34 -11.54 -5.65
N LEU A 243 -33.81 -10.85 -6.68
CA LEU A 243 -34.71 -9.70 -6.58
C LEU A 243 -36.09 -10.10 -7.11
N THR A 244 -37.06 -10.13 -6.22
CA THR A 244 -38.46 -10.50 -6.51
C THR A 244 -39.40 -9.30 -6.53
N SER A 245 -38.89 -8.09 -6.24
CA SER A 245 -39.66 -6.86 -6.08
C SER A 245 -39.00 -5.70 -6.84
N THR A 246 -39.79 -4.74 -7.32
CA THR A 246 -39.29 -3.54 -8.01
C THR A 246 -38.31 -2.75 -7.17
N ASN A 247 -38.54 -2.65 -5.87
CA ASN A 247 -37.60 -2.07 -4.92
C ASN A 247 -37.20 -3.16 -3.93
N SER A 248 -35.90 -3.42 -3.84
CA SER A 248 -35.34 -4.48 -3.01
C SER A 248 -34.17 -3.95 -2.18
N LYS A 249 -34.11 -4.35 -0.92
CA LYS A 249 -33.00 -4.05 -0.01
C LYS A 249 -31.97 -5.16 -0.06
N VAL A 250 -30.83 -4.89 -0.69
CA VAL A 250 -29.74 -5.85 -0.86
C VAL A 250 -28.72 -5.69 0.27
N PRO A 251 -28.49 -6.70 1.12
CA PRO A 251 -27.53 -6.59 2.19
C PRO A 251 -26.11 -6.85 1.67
N VAL A 252 -25.25 -5.83 1.70
CA VAL A 252 -23.85 -5.90 1.28
C VAL A 252 -22.95 -5.79 2.50
N THR A 253 -21.97 -6.68 2.60
CA THR A 253 -21.02 -6.68 3.71
C THR A 253 -19.75 -5.94 3.33
N LEU A 254 -19.40 -4.92 4.11
CA LEU A 254 -18.10 -4.25 4.07
C LEU A 254 -17.17 -4.86 5.12
N ILE A 255 -15.91 -5.05 4.75
CA ILE A 255 -14.91 -5.72 5.59
C ILE A 255 -13.74 -4.78 5.81
N ASN A 256 -13.39 -4.55 7.07
CA ASN A 256 -12.17 -3.88 7.49
C ASN A 256 -11.38 -4.79 8.45
N ASN A 257 -10.32 -5.41 7.94
CA ASN A 257 -9.41 -6.24 8.72
C ASN A 257 -8.17 -5.47 9.23
N PHE A 258 -8.13 -4.14 9.09
CA PHE A 258 -7.08 -3.32 9.69
C PHE A 258 -7.34 -3.11 11.19
N ASP A 259 -6.27 -2.83 11.93
CA ASP A 259 -6.31 -2.43 13.34
C ASP A 259 -6.79 -0.99 13.56
N THR A 260 -7.15 -0.27 12.49
CA THR A 260 -7.61 1.12 12.55
C THR A 260 -9.02 1.24 11.98
N PRO A 261 -9.87 2.12 12.55
CA PRO A 261 -11.14 2.47 11.93
C PRO A 261 -10.88 3.19 10.60
N THR A 262 -11.84 3.15 9.68
CA THR A 262 -11.69 3.70 8.33
C THR A 262 -13.04 4.21 7.86
N VAL A 263 -13.06 5.40 7.26
CA VAL A 263 -14.26 5.97 6.62
C VAL A 263 -14.17 5.73 5.13
N VAL A 264 -15.20 5.13 4.56
CA VAL A 264 -15.23 4.71 3.15
C VAL A 264 -16.50 5.16 2.45
N SER A 265 -16.37 5.40 1.15
CA SER A 265 -17.50 5.45 0.22
C SER A 265 -17.41 4.25 -0.72
N VAL A 266 -18.53 3.72 -1.17
CA VAL A 266 -18.62 2.55 -2.07
C VAL A 266 -19.23 3.01 -3.38
N SER A 267 -18.49 2.86 -4.48
CA SER A 267 -19.05 3.02 -5.81
C SER A 267 -19.67 1.71 -6.28
N LEU A 268 -20.86 1.81 -6.86
CA LEU A 268 -21.69 0.70 -7.30
C LEU A 268 -22.08 0.92 -8.76
N ILE A 269 -21.44 0.17 -9.66
CA ILE A 269 -21.57 0.37 -11.11
C ILE A 269 -22.24 -0.87 -11.72
N PRO A 270 -23.53 -0.81 -12.09
CA PRO A 270 -24.20 -1.86 -12.84
C PRO A 270 -23.64 -1.99 -14.25
N MET A 271 -23.47 -3.23 -14.72
CA MET A 271 -23.01 -3.49 -16.09
C MET A 271 -24.10 -3.29 -17.17
N ASN A 272 -25.35 -3.08 -16.76
CA ASN A 272 -26.47 -2.82 -17.66
C ASN A 272 -27.54 -1.97 -16.94
N SER A 273 -28.53 -1.49 -17.70
CA SER A 273 -29.60 -0.61 -17.21
C SER A 273 -30.80 -1.33 -16.56
N ARG A 274 -30.72 -2.65 -16.31
CA ARG A 274 -31.84 -3.41 -15.71
C ARG A 274 -32.04 -3.10 -14.24
N VAL A 275 -31.04 -2.53 -13.58
CA VAL A 275 -31.13 -2.06 -12.19
C VAL A 275 -30.56 -0.65 -12.08
N GLN A 276 -31.12 0.13 -11.17
CA GLN A 276 -30.62 1.41 -10.72
C GLN A 276 -30.19 1.27 -9.26
N ILE A 277 -28.97 1.72 -8.98
CA ILE A 277 -28.31 1.63 -7.68
C ILE A 277 -27.51 2.90 -7.51
N GLU A 278 -27.55 3.48 -6.31
CA GLU A 278 -26.78 4.66 -5.95
C GLU A 278 -25.53 4.26 -5.16
N ASP A 279 -24.47 5.06 -5.32
CA ASP A 279 -23.26 4.96 -4.50
C ASP A 279 -23.56 5.24 -3.03
N ILE A 280 -22.71 4.71 -2.15
CA ILE A 280 -22.85 4.86 -0.70
C ILE A 280 -21.70 5.72 -0.20
N TYR A 281 -22.00 6.68 0.67
CA TYR A 281 -21.01 7.66 1.12
C TYR A 281 -20.82 7.61 2.64
N ASN A 282 -19.59 7.90 3.08
CA ASN A 282 -19.25 8.19 4.48
C ASN A 282 -19.66 7.07 5.47
N VAL A 283 -19.40 5.81 5.10
CA VAL A 283 -19.58 4.67 6.01
C VAL A 283 -18.35 4.56 6.91
N GLU A 284 -18.56 4.69 8.21
CA GLU A 284 -17.53 4.39 9.20
C GLU A 284 -17.46 2.89 9.44
N LEU A 285 -16.27 2.31 9.25
CA LEU A 285 -15.97 0.92 9.54
C LEU A 285 -15.00 0.84 10.71
N ALA A 286 -15.44 0.22 11.80
CA ALA A 286 -14.57 -0.03 12.96
C ALA A 286 -13.37 -0.91 12.58
N ALA A 287 -12.31 -0.86 13.38
CA ALA A 287 -11.16 -1.76 13.26
C ALA A 287 -11.62 -3.24 13.40
N LYS A 288 -11.00 -4.15 12.63
CA LYS A 288 -11.28 -5.59 12.64
C LYS A 288 -12.78 -5.95 12.60
N SER A 289 -13.54 -5.23 11.78
CA SER A 289 -14.99 -5.37 11.72
C SER A 289 -15.51 -5.85 10.37
N ARG A 290 -16.72 -6.41 10.41
CA ARG A 290 -17.54 -6.69 9.23
C ARG A 290 -18.88 -6.02 9.46
N GLN A 291 -19.24 -5.08 8.59
CA GLN A 291 -20.47 -4.31 8.71
C GLN A 291 -21.36 -4.58 7.52
N GLN A 292 -22.60 -4.98 7.77
CA GLN A 292 -23.60 -5.16 6.73
C GLN A 292 -24.35 -3.84 6.54
N ILE A 293 -24.40 -3.37 5.30
CA ILE A 293 -25.17 -2.21 4.89
C ILE A 293 -26.28 -2.64 3.94
N SER A 294 -27.42 -1.95 4.00
CA SER A 294 -28.55 -2.20 3.12
C SER A 294 -28.50 -1.25 1.93
N ILE A 295 -28.43 -1.80 0.73
CA ILE A 295 -28.41 -1.05 -0.52
C ILE A 295 -29.80 -1.11 -1.14
N ASP A 296 -30.38 0.04 -1.43
CA ASP A 296 -31.64 0.11 -2.16
C ASP A 296 -31.39 -0.12 -3.65
N VAL A 297 -32.01 -1.17 -4.21
CA VAL A 297 -31.93 -1.53 -5.62
C VAL A 297 -33.30 -1.37 -6.25
N SER A 298 -33.37 -0.52 -7.27
CA SER A 298 -34.55 -0.36 -8.11
C SER A 298 -34.39 -1.19 -9.38
N VAL A 299 -35.32 -2.10 -9.63
CA VAL A 299 -35.28 -2.99 -10.78
C VAL A 299 -36.16 -2.43 -11.89
N VAL A 300 -35.52 -2.20 -13.04
CA VAL A 300 -36.12 -1.65 -14.26
C VAL A 300 -36.59 -2.77 -15.20
N ALA A 301 -35.87 -3.89 -15.28
CA ALA A 301 -36.24 -5.02 -16.13
C ALA A 301 -35.78 -6.38 -15.55
N PRO A 302 -36.51 -7.49 -15.82
CA PRO A 302 -36.10 -8.83 -15.41
C PRO A 302 -34.77 -9.28 -16.02
N GLY A 303 -34.07 -10.20 -15.37
CA GLY A 303 -32.81 -10.81 -15.83
C GLY A 303 -31.62 -10.58 -14.89
N THR A 304 -30.46 -11.07 -15.30
CA THR A 304 -29.22 -10.99 -14.52
C THR A 304 -28.46 -9.70 -14.79
N THR A 305 -27.91 -9.10 -13.74
CA THR A 305 -27.02 -7.94 -13.78
C THR A 305 -25.86 -8.12 -12.82
N LEU A 306 -24.63 -7.95 -13.32
CA LEU A 306 -23.46 -7.82 -12.47
C LEU A 306 -23.28 -6.36 -12.07
N VAL A 307 -23.06 -6.10 -10.79
CA VAL A 307 -22.74 -4.79 -10.25
C VAL A 307 -21.34 -4.85 -9.66
N TYR A 308 -20.46 -3.96 -10.14
CA TYR A 308 -19.13 -3.82 -9.57
C TYR A 308 -19.18 -2.89 -8.37
N ALA A 309 -18.70 -3.40 -7.23
CA ALA A 309 -18.61 -2.66 -5.99
C ALA A 309 -17.14 -2.43 -5.63
N GLN A 310 -16.76 -1.18 -5.40
CA GLN A 310 -15.38 -0.83 -5.03
C GLN A 310 -15.35 0.40 -4.12
N PHE A 311 -14.38 0.47 -3.22
CA PHE A 311 -14.24 1.67 -2.40
C PHE A 311 -13.75 2.86 -3.21
N VAL A 312 -14.14 4.05 -2.78
CA VAL A 312 -13.76 5.33 -3.36
C VAL A 312 -13.27 6.25 -2.25
N ASN A 313 -12.17 6.94 -2.50
CA ASN A 313 -11.65 7.94 -1.58
C ASN A 313 -12.32 9.31 -1.76
N SER A 314 -12.00 10.25 -0.87
CA SER A 314 -12.54 11.63 -0.92
C SER A 314 -12.24 12.40 -2.21
N LYS A 315 -11.32 11.91 -3.05
CA LYS A 315 -10.98 12.48 -4.35
C LYS A 315 -11.70 11.80 -5.53
N GLY A 316 -12.62 10.87 -5.26
CA GLY A 316 -13.33 10.11 -6.30
C GLY A 316 -12.49 9.01 -6.95
N GLN A 317 -11.32 8.66 -6.39
CA GLN A 317 -10.48 7.60 -6.94
C GLN A 317 -10.92 6.24 -6.39
N LEU A 318 -11.06 5.26 -7.27
CA LEU A 318 -11.31 3.87 -6.91
C LEU A 318 -10.10 3.27 -6.17
N VAL A 319 -10.36 2.59 -5.06
CA VAL A 319 -9.35 2.04 -4.14
C VAL A 319 -9.67 0.58 -3.79
N GLY A 320 -8.62 -0.23 -3.69
CA GLY A 320 -8.74 -1.64 -3.29
C GLY A 320 -9.21 -2.53 -4.43
N GLU A 321 -9.66 -3.73 -4.09
CA GLU A 321 -10.14 -4.71 -5.07
C GLU A 321 -11.60 -4.46 -5.45
N GLN A 322 -11.90 -4.61 -6.73
CA GLN A 322 -13.26 -4.61 -7.24
C GLN A 322 -13.96 -5.91 -6.85
N SER A 323 -15.16 -5.80 -6.30
CA SER A 323 -15.99 -6.94 -5.88
C SER A 323 -17.22 -7.07 -6.77
N GLU A 324 -17.68 -8.31 -6.92
CA GLU A 324 -18.78 -8.67 -7.81
C GLU A 324 -20.06 -8.94 -7.03
N LEU A 325 -21.11 -8.17 -7.29
CA LEU A 325 -22.47 -8.38 -6.77
C LEU A 325 -23.36 -8.85 -7.91
N ASN A 326 -23.73 -10.13 -7.92
CA ASN A 326 -24.58 -10.72 -8.94
C ASN A 326 -26.05 -10.59 -8.55
N LEU A 327 -26.82 -9.78 -9.28
CA LEU A 327 -28.24 -9.56 -9.06
C LEU A 327 -29.04 -10.32 -10.12
N ASN A 328 -30.01 -11.12 -9.70
CA ASN A 328 -30.96 -11.78 -10.60
C ASN A 328 -32.37 -11.30 -10.31
N ALA A 329 -32.99 -10.61 -11.26
CA ALA A 329 -34.35 -10.08 -11.13
C ALA A 329 -35.36 -10.97 -11.84
N THR A 330 -36.39 -11.42 -11.12
CA THR A 330 -37.48 -12.27 -11.66
C THR A 330 -38.85 -11.60 -11.54
N ILE A 331 -38.88 -10.28 -11.53
CA ILE A 331 -40.11 -9.52 -11.27
C ILE A 331 -41.13 -9.80 -12.36
N ILE A 332 -42.33 -10.16 -11.92
CA ILE A 332 -43.53 -10.24 -12.74
C ILE A 332 -44.25 -8.90 -12.56
N ASP A 333 -44.53 -8.21 -13.66
CA ASP A 333 -45.30 -6.95 -13.60
C ASP A 333 -46.65 -7.21 -12.90
N SER A 334 -46.92 -6.47 -11.82
CA SER A 334 -48.17 -6.58 -11.06
C SER A 334 -49.40 -6.38 -11.93
N ARG A 335 -49.29 -5.55 -12.99
CA ARG A 335 -50.37 -5.36 -13.97
C ARG A 335 -50.67 -6.66 -14.69
N VAL A 336 -49.64 -7.41 -15.10
CA VAL A 336 -49.80 -8.70 -15.79
C VAL A 336 -50.47 -9.73 -14.86
N ALA A 337 -50.11 -9.76 -13.58
CA ALA A 337 -50.76 -10.62 -12.59
C ALA A 337 -52.26 -10.29 -12.42
N TRP A 338 -52.61 -9.00 -12.35
CA TRP A 338 -54.00 -8.55 -12.31
C TRP A 338 -54.78 -8.83 -13.59
N PHE A 339 -54.17 -8.64 -14.77
CA PHE A 339 -54.80 -8.97 -16.06
C PHE A 339 -55.08 -10.46 -16.18
N THR A 340 -54.11 -11.31 -15.84
CA THR A 340 -54.26 -12.78 -15.89
C THR A 340 -55.29 -13.28 -14.90
N THR A 341 -55.29 -12.74 -13.67
CA THR A 341 -56.29 -13.10 -12.65
C THR A 341 -57.68 -12.60 -13.05
N GLY A 342 -57.80 -11.36 -13.54
CA GLY A 342 -59.05 -10.81 -14.05
C GLY A 342 -59.63 -11.61 -15.22
N ALA A 343 -58.78 -12.00 -16.19
CA ALA A 343 -59.16 -12.86 -17.30
C ALA A 343 -59.61 -14.25 -16.82
N ALA A 344 -58.91 -14.85 -15.86
CA ALA A 344 -59.29 -16.14 -15.28
C ALA A 344 -60.66 -16.07 -14.57
N VAL A 345 -60.91 -15.01 -13.80
CA VAL A 345 -62.22 -14.78 -13.15
C VAL A 345 -63.33 -14.61 -14.19
N LEU A 346 -63.10 -13.82 -15.25
CA LEU A 346 -64.07 -13.63 -16.33
C LEU A 346 -64.40 -14.95 -17.05
N LEU A 347 -63.39 -15.77 -17.33
CA LEU A 347 -63.59 -17.10 -17.91
C LEU A 347 -64.42 -18.00 -17.00
N PHE A 348 -64.16 -17.97 -15.68
CA PHE A 348 -64.90 -18.75 -14.71
C PHE A 348 -66.38 -18.34 -14.63
N VAL A 349 -66.65 -17.03 -14.60
CA VAL A 349 -68.02 -16.49 -14.64
C VAL A 349 -68.73 -16.87 -15.94
N GLY A 350 -68.03 -16.77 -17.08
CA GLY A 350 -68.56 -17.19 -18.38
C GLY A 350 -68.95 -18.68 -18.41
N ALA A 351 -68.12 -19.54 -17.84
CA ALA A 351 -68.39 -20.98 -17.74
C ALA A 351 -69.61 -21.28 -16.85
N ILE A 352 -69.73 -20.60 -15.69
CA ILE A 352 -70.91 -20.73 -14.81
C ILE A 352 -72.18 -20.27 -15.54
N ALA A 353 -72.13 -19.11 -16.20
CA ALA A 353 -73.26 -18.58 -16.95
C ALA A 353 -73.70 -19.51 -18.09
N GLN A 354 -72.75 -20.09 -18.83
CA GLN A 354 -73.05 -21.10 -19.85
C GLN A 354 -73.69 -22.34 -19.25
N SER A 355 -73.19 -22.83 -18.12
CA SER A 355 -73.76 -24.00 -17.42
C SER A 355 -75.21 -23.75 -16.98
N VAL A 356 -75.49 -22.61 -16.35
CA VAL A 356 -76.86 -22.22 -15.96
C VAL A 356 -77.77 -22.07 -17.17
N ARG A 357 -77.29 -21.45 -18.26
CA ARG A 357 -78.07 -21.27 -19.50
C ARG A 357 -78.37 -22.62 -20.17
N ARG A 358 -77.45 -23.59 -20.10
CA ARG A 358 -77.63 -24.96 -20.59
C ARG A 358 -78.70 -25.70 -19.78
N ILE A 359 -78.66 -25.60 -18.45
CA ILE A 359 -79.66 -26.24 -17.56
C ILE A 359 -81.04 -25.61 -17.74
N ARG A 360 -81.14 -24.28 -17.93
CA ARG A 360 -82.42 -23.62 -18.21
C ARG A 360 -83.02 -24.03 -19.56
N ARG A 361 -82.20 -24.21 -20.61
CA ARG A 361 -82.68 -24.73 -21.90
C ARG A 361 -83.21 -26.16 -21.81
N SER A 362 -82.57 -27.02 -21.03
CA SER A 362 -83.05 -28.41 -20.84
C SER A 362 -84.34 -28.53 -20.01
N ARG A 363 -84.77 -27.45 -19.34
CA ARG A 363 -86.04 -27.39 -18.60
C ARG A 363 -87.22 -26.87 -19.43
N ASN A 364 -86.98 -26.26 -20.59
CA ASN A 364 -88.01 -25.77 -21.51
C ASN A 364 -88.34 -26.78 -22.64
N GLU A 365 -87.76 -27.98 -22.59
CA GLU A 365 -88.03 -29.09 -23.54
C GLU A 365 -88.82 -30.25 -22.88
N LYS A 366 -89.41 -30.01 -21.71
CA LYS A 366 -90.49 -30.84 -21.15
C LYS A 366 -91.78 -30.04 -21.19
#